data_AF-A0A9D4BJU9-F1
#
_entry.id   AF-A0A9D4BJU9-F1
#
_cell.length_a   1.000
_cell.length_b   1.000
_cell.length_c   1.000
_cell.angle_alpha   90.00
_cell.angle_beta   90.00
_cell.angle_gamma   90.00
#
_symmetry.space_group_name_H-M   'P 1'
#
loop_
_entity.id
_entity.type
_entity.pdbx_description
1 polymer ?
#
loop_
_entity_poly.entity_id
_entity_poly.type
_entity_poly.pdbx_seq_one_letter_code
_entity_poly.pdbx_strand_id
1 'polypeptide(L)' 'MMSHPGEVDDLMNSARRLAGTNFSLLRNYPKEISDARKQLWPKFKDARSKHGPRNVLMLFPAALRVNGRIVED' A
#
# COMPACT_ATOMS: atom_id res chain seq x y z
N MET A 1 20.08 10.77 8.67
CA MET A 1 19.43 9.66 9.41
C MET A 1 18.82 8.73 8.39
N MET A 2 19.40 7.54 8.20
CA MET A 2 18.77 6.49 7.38
C MET A 2 17.86 5.68 8.30
N SER A 3 16.55 5.89 8.20
CA SER A 3 15.55 5.09 8.90
C SER A 3 15.73 3.63 8.50
N HIS A 4 15.81 2.72 9.48
CA HIS A 4 15.95 1.30 9.16
C HIS A 4 14.63 0.79 8.53
N PRO A 5 14.66 -0.08 7.51
CA PRO A 5 13.45 -0.49 6.78
C PRO A 5 12.33 -1.03 7.68
N GLY A 6 12.69 -1.72 8.77
CA GLY A 6 11.73 -2.24 9.74
C GLY A 6 10.99 -1.17 10.55
N GLU A 7 11.64 -0.05 10.88
CA GLU A 7 11.04 1.01 11.70
C GLU A 7 9.88 1.71 10.97
N VAL A 8 10.03 1.90 9.65
CA VAL A 8 8.98 2.50 8.82
C VAL A 8 7.78 1.57 8.74
N ASP A 9 8.01 0.26 8.61
CA ASP A 9 6.93 -0.73 8.56
C ASP A 9 6.18 -0.80 9.89
N ASP A 10 6.90 -0.76 11.02
CA ASP A 10 6.32 -0.73 12.37
C ASP A 10 5.53 0.55 12.64
N LEU A 11 6.03 1.71 12.19
CA LEU A 11 5.32 2.99 12.27
C LEU A 11 4.03 2.96 11.46
N MET A 12 4.10 2.47 10.21
CA MET A 12 2.92 2.34 9.33
C MET A 12 1.91 1.33 9.87
N ASN A 13 2.37 0.25 10.50
CA ASN A 13 1.51 -0.70 11.19
C ASN A 13 0.82 -0.07 12.40
N SER A 14 1.56 0.73 13.19
CA SER A 14 1.03 1.46 14.35
C SER A 14 0.02 2.53 13.95
N ALA A 15 0.21 3.19 12.79
CA ALA A 15 -0.71 4.18 12.24
C ALA A 15 -2.12 3.62 11.99
N ARG A 16 -2.30 2.30 11.89
CA ARG A 16 -3.65 1.69 11.85
C ARG A 16 -4.48 2.01 13.09
N ARG A 17 -3.84 2.31 14.23
CA ARG A 17 -4.51 2.74 15.46
C ARG A 17 -5.14 4.14 15.35
N LEU A 18 -4.75 4.94 14.35
CA LEU A 18 -5.34 6.25 14.07
C LEU A 18 -6.67 6.15 13.29
N ALA A 19 -7.14 4.94 12.96
CA ALA A 19 -8.41 4.73 12.29
C ALA A 19 -9.57 5.34 13.10
N GLY A 20 -10.39 6.16 12.45
CA GLY A 20 -11.48 6.91 13.09
C GLY A 20 -11.11 8.33 13.54
N THR A 21 -9.84 8.73 13.38
CA THR A 21 -9.40 10.13 13.59
C THR A 21 -9.28 10.88 12.25
N ASN A 22 -9.07 12.19 12.32
CA ASN A 22 -8.83 13.04 11.15
C ASN A 22 -7.36 13.02 10.67
N PHE A 23 -6.51 12.19 11.26
CA PHE A 23 -5.10 12.10 10.90
C PHE A 23 -4.84 10.86 10.05
N SER A 24 -3.96 11.01 9.06
CA SER A 24 -3.47 9.91 8.25
C SER A 24 -1.96 10.00 8.11
N LEU A 25 -1.32 8.83 8.04
CA LEU A 25 0.12 8.70 7.84
C LEU A 25 0.35 7.93 6.53
N LEU A 26 1.12 8.55 5.64
CA LEU A 26 1.40 8.03 4.31
C LEU A 26 2.91 7.88 4.13
N ARG A 27 3.33 6.87 3.37
CA ARG A 27 4.74 6.76 2.97
C ARG A 27 5.08 7.87 1.99
N ASN A 28 6.21 8.52 2.24
CA ASN A 28 6.80 9.48 1.31
C ASN A 28 7.67 8.72 0.30
N TYR A 29 7.04 8.22 -0.77
CA TYR A 29 7.75 7.52 -1.84
C TYR A 29 8.39 8.52 -2.83
N PRO A 30 9.49 8.13 -3.51
CA PRO A 30 9.94 8.81 -4.73
C PRO A 30 8.79 8.98 -5.74
N LYS A 31 8.89 10.03 -6.56
CA LYS A 31 7.81 10.43 -7.49
C LYS A 31 7.44 9.30 -8.44
N GLU A 32 8.42 8.56 -8.93
CA GLU A 32 8.27 7.46 -9.87
C GLU A 32 7.38 6.35 -9.29
N ILE A 33 7.67 5.97 -8.03
CA ILE A 33 6.91 4.96 -7.30
C ILE A 33 5.50 5.46 -6.97
N SER A 34 5.38 6.74 -6.57
CA SER A 34 4.09 7.37 -6.28
C SER A 34 3.17 7.37 -7.51
N ASP A 35 3.71 7.71 -8.68
CA ASP A 35 2.94 7.76 -9.92
C ASP A 35 2.56 6.36 -10.42
N ALA A 36 3.47 5.38 -10.35
CA ALA A 36 3.16 3.98 -10.66
C ALA A 36 2.01 3.45 -9.77
N ARG A 37 2.05 3.75 -8.46
CA ARG A 37 0.96 3.37 -7.53
C ARG A 37 -0.36 4.06 -7.83
N LYS A 38 -0.34 5.31 -8.28
CA LYS A 38 -1.56 6.01 -8.73
C LYS A 38 -2.18 5.32 -9.95
N GLN A 39 -1.37 4.84 -10.90
CA GLN A 39 -1.84 4.10 -12.06
C GLN A 39 -2.47 2.76 -11.68
N LEU A 40 -1.91 2.07 -10.67
CA LEU A 40 -2.45 0.81 -10.15
C LEU A 40 -3.69 0.99 -9.26
N TRP A 41 -3.92 2.19 -8.72
CA TRP A 41 -4.97 2.44 -7.73
C TRP A 41 -6.39 2.08 -8.20
N PRO A 42 -6.83 2.39 -9.43
CA PRO A 42 -8.13 1.96 -9.93
C PRO A 42 -8.27 0.43 -9.96
N LYS A 43 -7.24 -0.26 -10.46
CA LYS A 43 -7.21 -1.73 -10.55
C LYS A 43 -7.20 -2.39 -9.18
N PHE A 44 -6.45 -1.83 -8.24
CA PHE A 44 -6.47 -2.25 -6.84
C PHE A 44 -7.88 -2.14 -6.25
N LYS A 45 -8.57 -1.01 -6.45
CA LYS A 45 -9.94 -0.81 -5.94
C LYS A 45 -10.92 -1.80 -6.55
N ASP A 46 -10.85 -2.02 -7.86
CA ASP A 46 -11.69 -2.99 -8.57
C ASP A 46 -11.44 -4.42 -8.07
N ALA A 47 -10.18 -4.87 -8.03
CA ALA A 47 -9.81 -6.18 -7.52
C ALA A 47 -10.24 -6.37 -6.06
N ARG A 48 -10.10 -5.33 -5.23
CA ARG A 48 -10.49 -5.37 -3.81
C ARG A 48 -12.00 -5.49 -3.64
N SER A 49 -12.78 -4.89 -4.54
CA SER A 49 -14.24 -5.06 -4.56
C SER A 49 -14.65 -6.48 -4.98
N LYS A 50 -13.90 -7.11 -5.89
CA LYS A 50 -14.22 -8.46 -6.41
C LYS A 50 -13.76 -9.60 -5.52
N HIS A 51 -12.55 -9.49 -4.95
CA HIS A 51 -11.91 -10.57 -4.20
C HIS A 51 -11.87 -10.33 -2.68
N GLY A 52 -12.29 -9.14 -2.23
CA GLY A 52 -12.28 -8.75 -0.83
C GLY A 52 -10.93 -8.21 -0.33
N PRO A 53 -10.94 -7.46 0.79
CA PRO A 53 -9.79 -6.71 1.30
C PRO A 53 -8.59 -7.56 1.74
N ARG A 54 -8.82 -8.82 2.13
CA ARG A 54 -7.75 -9.71 2.62
C ARG A 54 -6.93 -10.35 1.50
N ASN A 55 -7.51 -10.42 0.30
CA ASN A 55 -6.92 -11.14 -0.83
C ASN A 55 -6.17 -10.23 -1.80
N VAL A 56 -6.25 -8.91 -1.60
CA VAL A 56 -5.66 -7.91 -2.49
C VAL A 56 -4.71 -7.01 -1.72
N LEU A 57 -3.44 -7.00 -2.10
CA LEU A 57 -2.41 -6.14 -1.50
C LEU A 57 -1.66 -5.36 -2.57
N MET A 58 -1.34 -4.10 -2.26
CA MET A 58 -0.41 -3.29 -3.05
C MET A 58 0.97 -3.31 -2.38
N LEU A 59 1.90 -4.05 -2.98
CA LEU A 59 3.25 -4.28 -2.47
C LEU A 59 4.20 -3.15 -2.87
N PHE A 60 5.32 -3.05 -2.17
CA PHE A 60 6.44 -2.19 -2.56
C PHE A 60 7.23 -2.87 -3.70
N PRO A 61 7.76 -2.12 -4.69
CA PRO A 61 7.59 -0.68 -4.89
C PRO A 61 6.20 -0.30 -5.42
N ALA A 62 5.70 -0.97 -6.45
CA ALA A 62 4.38 -0.73 -7.02
C ALA A 62 3.85 -2.00 -7.69
N ALA A 63 3.53 -3.03 -6.91
CA ALA A 63 2.99 -4.29 -7.46
C ALA A 63 1.62 -4.62 -6.86
N LEU A 64 0.74 -5.22 -7.67
CA LEU A 64 -0.57 -5.67 -7.24
C LEU A 64 -0.57 -7.19 -7.06
N ARG A 65 -0.84 -7.65 -5.84
CA ARG A 65 -1.03 -9.07 -5.51
C ARG A 65 -2.51 -9.38 -5.30
N VAL A 66 -3.05 -10.34 -6.04
CA VAL A 66 -4.43 -10.83 -5.93
C VAL A 66 -4.41 -12.33 -5.68
N ASN A 67 -5.09 -12.81 -4.63
CA ASN A 67 -5.17 -14.24 -4.26
C ASN A 67 -3.78 -14.93 -4.19
N GLY A 68 -2.78 -14.20 -3.68
CA GLY A 68 -1.41 -14.71 -3.54
C GLY A 68 -0.54 -14.65 -4.80
N ARG A 69 -1.05 -14.19 -5.94
CA ARG A 69 -0.29 -14.04 -7.20
C ARG A 69 -0.07 -12.58 -7.54
N ILE A 70 1.11 -12.24 -8.06
CA ILE A 70 1.37 -10.91 -8.63
C ILE A 70 0.68 -10.87 -10.00
N VAL A 71 -0.19 -9.88 -10.19
CA VAL A 71 -0.95 -9.70 -11.44
C VAL A 71 -0.50 -8.47 -12.23
N GLU A 72 0.26 -7.58 -11.59
CA GLU A 72 0.79 -6.36 -12.21
C GLU A 72 1.99 -5.84 -11.39
N ASP A 73 3.05 -5.38 -12.06
CA ASP A 73 4.27 -4.79 -11.50
C ASP A 73 4.76 -3.55 -12.27
#